data_AF-A0A6C1RN13-F1
#
_entry.id   AF-A0A6C1RN13-F1
#
_cell.length_a   1.000
_cell.length_b   1.000
_cell.length_c   1.000
_cell.angle_alpha   90.00
_cell.angle_beta   90.00
_cell.angle_gamma   90.00
#
_symmetry.space_group_name_H-M   'P 1'
#
loop_
_entity.id
_entity.type
_entity.pdbx_description
1 polymer ?
#
loop_
_entity_poly.entity_id
_entity_poly.type
_entity_poly.pdbx_seq_one_letter_code
_entity_poly.pdbx_strand_id
1 'polypeptide(L)'
;MTEQRKNEFLSLSLAHAGELAYAEEAAGSYELLGHLNRFFRYVTHQADRVILKDEIRACQAYVSIQQISSPFSLTVDFEPTDETEEALVSRFAVIDVLDEYIESSSGMQPAGLALTLRLRREGPTVQCELYAQGKATPETVRALA
;
A
#
# COMPACT_ATOMS: atom_id res chain seq x y z
N MET A 1 12.60 -22.76 14.96
CA MET A 1 12.79 -22.02 13.68
C MET A 1 12.88 -20.54 14.03
N THR A 2 13.96 -19.86 13.64
CA THR A 2 14.11 -18.41 13.86
C THR A 2 13.07 -17.64 13.04
N GLU A 3 12.66 -16.46 13.50
CA GLU A 3 11.66 -15.62 12.82
C GLU A 3 12.08 -15.27 11.39
N GLN A 4 13.35 -14.93 11.20
CA GLN A 4 13.94 -14.73 9.87
C GLN A 4 13.73 -15.93 8.94
N ARG A 5 14.01 -17.16 9.42
CA ARG A 5 13.79 -18.38 8.62
C ARG A 5 12.31 -18.61 8.31
N LYS A 6 11.40 -18.21 9.21
CA LYS A 6 9.95 -18.29 8.93
C LYS A 6 9.57 -17.34 7.80
N ASN A 7 10.07 -16.11 7.85
CA ASN A 7 9.77 -15.08 6.85
C ASN A 7 10.33 -15.48 5.47
N GLU A 8 11.57 -15.96 5.41
CA GLU A 8 12.17 -16.48 4.18
C GLU A 8 11.36 -17.64 3.60
N PHE A 9 10.95 -18.60 4.43
CA PHE A 9 10.12 -19.73 3.99
C PHE A 9 8.75 -19.29 3.45
N LEU A 10 8.09 -18.33 4.10
CA LEU A 10 6.79 -17.81 3.66
C LEU A 10 6.89 -17.05 2.33
N SER A 11 7.88 -16.17 2.18
CA SER A 11 8.14 -15.48 0.90
C SER A 11 8.42 -16.47 -0.23
N LEU A 12 9.21 -17.51 0.02
CA LEU A 12 9.50 -18.55 -0.97
C LEU A 12 8.24 -19.33 -1.35
N SER A 13 7.41 -19.69 -0.35
CA SER A 13 6.16 -20.40 -0.57
C SER A 13 5.18 -19.60 -1.41
N LEU A 14 5.06 -18.28 -1.15
CA LEU A 14 4.23 -17.37 -1.96
C LEU A 14 4.74 -17.27 -3.40
N ALA A 15 6.05 -17.22 -3.59
CA ALA A 15 6.65 -17.19 -4.92
C ALA A 15 6.34 -18.47 -5.72
N HIS A 16 6.55 -19.65 -5.13
CA HIS A 16 6.23 -20.92 -5.77
C HIS A 16 4.73 -21.11 -6.05
N ALA A 17 3.87 -20.68 -5.13
CA ALA A 17 2.43 -20.66 -5.38
C ALA A 17 2.09 -19.76 -6.59
N GLY A 18 2.79 -18.63 -6.74
CA GLY A 18 2.66 -17.76 -7.91
C GLY A 18 3.10 -18.46 -9.19
N GLU A 19 4.26 -19.09 -9.21
CA GLU A 19 4.75 -19.86 -10.37
C GLU A 19 3.78 -20.96 -10.78
N LEU A 20 3.17 -21.66 -9.81
CA LEU A 20 2.15 -22.66 -10.07
C LEU A 20 0.88 -22.04 -10.66
N ALA A 21 0.38 -20.94 -10.07
CA ALA A 21 -0.78 -20.22 -10.59
C ALA A 21 -0.56 -19.72 -12.03
N TYR A 22 0.67 -19.30 -12.36
CA TYR A 22 1.04 -18.95 -13.72
C TYR A 22 0.98 -20.15 -14.67
N ALA A 23 1.53 -21.30 -14.26
CA ALA A 23 1.50 -22.54 -15.04
C ALA A 23 0.06 -23.08 -15.26
N GLU A 24 -0.84 -22.82 -14.31
CA GLU A 24 -2.27 -23.17 -14.38
C GLU A 24 -3.12 -22.12 -15.10
N GLU A 25 -2.51 -21.09 -15.70
CA GLU A 25 -3.18 -19.97 -16.38
C GLU A 25 -4.16 -19.20 -15.48
N ALA A 26 -3.98 -19.27 -14.15
CA ALA A 26 -4.78 -18.57 -13.15
C ALA A 26 -4.25 -17.14 -12.94
N ALA A 27 -4.44 -16.28 -13.93
CA ALA A 27 -3.88 -14.92 -13.97
C ALA A 27 -4.19 -14.07 -12.72
N GLY A 28 -5.44 -14.09 -12.23
CA GLY A 28 -5.82 -13.35 -11.03
C GLY A 28 -5.15 -13.86 -9.75
N SER A 29 -4.94 -15.19 -9.64
CA SER A 29 -4.22 -15.78 -8.52
C SER A 29 -2.73 -15.45 -8.57
N TYR A 30 -2.12 -15.47 -9.76
CA TYR A 30 -0.72 -15.08 -9.95
C TYR A 30 -0.49 -13.61 -9.54
N GLU A 31 -1.36 -12.71 -9.97
CA GLU A 31 -1.30 -11.29 -9.63
C GLU A 31 -1.43 -11.08 -8.11
N LEU A 32 -2.46 -11.67 -7.49
CA LEU A 32 -2.67 -11.59 -6.04
C LEU A 32 -1.46 -12.08 -5.24
N LEU A 33 -0.89 -13.23 -5.61
CA LEU A 33 0.29 -13.79 -4.94
C LEU A 33 1.52 -12.91 -5.11
N GLY A 34 1.68 -12.26 -6.27
CA GLY A 34 2.72 -11.27 -6.50
C GLY A 34 2.61 -10.06 -5.56
N HIS A 35 1.41 -9.51 -5.42
CA HIS A 35 1.16 -8.39 -4.49
C HIS A 35 1.35 -8.81 -3.03
N LEU A 36 0.83 -9.98 -2.63
CA LEU A 36 1.00 -10.53 -1.28
C LEU A 36 2.48 -10.72 -0.94
N ASN A 37 3.28 -11.29 -1.84
CA ASN A 37 4.71 -11.48 -1.59
C ASN A 37 5.43 -10.13 -1.45
N ARG A 38 5.12 -9.14 -2.30
CA ARG A 38 5.71 -7.80 -2.21
C ARG A 38 5.36 -7.13 -0.88
N PHE A 39 4.09 -7.16 -0.50
CA PHE A 39 3.62 -6.58 0.76
C PHE A 39 4.20 -7.32 1.98
N PHE A 40 4.24 -8.65 1.94
CA PHE A 40 4.82 -9.45 3.02
C PHE A 40 6.31 -9.15 3.26
N ARG A 41 7.09 -8.98 2.19
CA ARG A 41 8.50 -8.57 2.30
C ARG A 41 8.65 -7.19 2.93
N TYR A 42 7.71 -6.29 2.68
CA TYR A 42 7.66 -4.98 3.31
C TYR A 42 7.34 -5.08 4.81
N VAL A 43 6.33 -5.88 5.16
CA VAL A 43 5.91 -6.10 6.56
C VAL A 43 7.02 -6.75 7.40
N THR A 44 7.77 -7.67 6.81
CA THR A 44 8.86 -8.38 7.51
C THR A 44 10.18 -7.62 7.55
N HIS A 45 10.24 -6.44 6.92
CA HIS A 45 11.41 -5.56 7.00
C HIS A 45 11.57 -5.02 8.43
N GLN A 46 12.79 -4.96 8.97
CA GLN A 46 13.03 -4.60 10.37
C GLN A 46 13.24 -3.09 10.61
N ALA A 47 13.32 -2.27 9.56
CA ALA A 47 13.54 -0.84 9.72
C ALA A 47 12.25 -0.12 10.13
N ASP A 48 12.36 0.79 11.11
CA ASP A 48 11.25 1.64 11.55
C ASP A 48 10.95 2.78 10.56
N ARG A 49 11.97 3.17 9.78
CA ARG A 49 11.87 4.19 8.72
C ARG A 49 12.27 3.60 7.38
N VAL A 50 11.56 4.00 6.34
CA VAL A 50 11.79 3.55 4.97
C VAL A 50 11.82 4.75 4.02
N ILE A 51 12.35 4.53 2.83
CA ILE A 51 12.24 5.51 1.75
C ILE A 51 10.78 5.57 1.30
N LEU A 52 10.23 6.77 1.11
CA LEU A 52 8.82 6.97 0.75
C LEU A 52 8.44 6.21 -0.52
N LYS A 53 9.33 6.11 -1.49
CA LYS A 53 9.14 5.27 -2.69
C LYS A 53 8.78 3.82 -2.35
N ASP A 54 9.42 3.22 -1.36
CA ASP A 54 9.17 1.84 -0.95
C ASP A 54 7.86 1.73 -0.15
N GLU A 55 7.55 2.72 0.69
CA GLU A 55 6.24 2.85 1.35
C GLU A 55 5.10 2.96 0.32
N ILE A 56 5.24 3.79 -0.72
CA ILE A 56 4.26 3.92 -1.81
C ILE A 56 4.09 2.58 -2.54
N ARG A 57 5.18 1.88 -2.88
CA ARG A 57 5.11 0.58 -3.55
C ARG A 57 4.42 -0.48 -2.70
N ALA A 58 4.63 -0.44 -1.39
CA ALA A 58 3.94 -1.31 -0.45
C ALA A 58 2.45 -0.97 -0.37
N CYS A 59 2.11 0.32 -0.27
CA CYS A 59 0.74 0.79 -0.26
C CYS A 59 -0.01 0.46 -1.56
N GLN A 60 0.64 0.58 -2.72
CA GLN A 60 0.09 0.12 -4.01
C GLN A 60 -0.20 -1.38 -4.00
N ALA A 61 0.72 -2.21 -3.49
CA ALA A 61 0.48 -3.65 -3.38
C ALA A 61 -0.68 -3.96 -2.44
N TYR A 62 -0.78 -3.23 -1.33
CA TYR A 62 -1.89 -3.33 -0.38
C TYR A 62 -3.24 -2.99 -1.05
N VAL A 63 -3.32 -1.87 -1.77
CA VAL A 63 -4.52 -1.46 -2.53
C VAL A 63 -4.90 -2.51 -3.57
N SER A 64 -3.94 -3.06 -4.32
CA SER A 64 -4.21 -4.12 -5.30
C SER A 64 -4.75 -5.40 -4.65
N ILE A 65 -4.22 -5.79 -3.48
CA ILE A 65 -4.77 -6.93 -2.71
C ILE A 65 -6.24 -6.65 -2.36
N GLN A 66 -6.56 -5.45 -1.87
CA GLN A 66 -7.94 -5.07 -1.52
C GLN A 66 -8.86 -5.07 -2.75
N GLN A 67 -8.41 -4.53 -3.89
CA GLN A 67 -9.16 -4.52 -5.15
C GLN A 67 -9.48 -5.93 -5.65
N ILE A 68 -8.54 -6.87 -5.55
CA ILE A 68 -8.76 -8.27 -5.98
C ILE A 68 -9.68 -9.02 -5.01
N SER A 69 -9.56 -8.73 -3.70
CA SER A 69 -10.24 -9.48 -2.64
C SER A 69 -11.65 -8.97 -2.34
N SER A 70 -12.00 -7.77 -2.78
CA SER A 70 -13.23 -7.08 -2.40
C SER A 70 -14.09 -6.74 -3.63
N PRO A 71 -15.43 -6.83 -3.53
CA PRO A 71 -16.32 -6.37 -4.60
C PRO A 71 -16.38 -4.84 -4.74
N PHE A 72 -15.78 -4.09 -3.82
CA PHE A 72 -15.71 -2.63 -3.86
C PHE A 72 -14.50 -2.18 -4.68
N SER A 73 -14.73 -1.35 -5.72
CA SER A 73 -13.63 -0.78 -6.50
C SER A 73 -12.96 0.35 -5.71
N LEU A 74 -11.87 0.05 -5.00
CA LEU A 74 -10.97 1.05 -4.42
C LEU A 74 -9.96 1.48 -5.48
N THR A 75 -9.83 2.76 -5.79
CA THR A 75 -8.75 3.28 -6.65
C THR A 75 -7.97 4.32 -5.87
N VAL A 76 -6.64 4.24 -5.88
CA VAL A 76 -5.77 5.19 -5.19
C VAL A 76 -4.69 5.68 -6.14
N ASP A 77 -4.71 6.98 -6.42
CA ASP A 77 -3.66 7.65 -7.19
C ASP A 77 -2.65 8.29 -6.24
N PHE A 78 -1.36 8.15 -6.54
CA PHE A 78 -0.27 8.73 -5.75
C PHE A 78 0.40 9.87 -6.54
N GLU A 79 0.50 11.05 -5.93
CA GLU A 79 1.14 12.24 -6.52
C GLU A 79 2.39 12.69 -5.72
N PRO A 80 3.49 11.90 -5.65
CA PRO A 80 4.76 12.37 -5.13
C PRO A 80 5.53 13.20 -6.18
N THR A 81 6.43 14.08 -5.73
CA THR A 81 7.50 14.61 -6.57
C THR A 81 8.77 13.76 -6.42
N ASP A 82 9.67 13.79 -7.42
CA ASP A 82 10.94 13.02 -7.39
C ASP A 82 11.75 13.25 -6.11
N GLU A 83 11.82 14.50 -5.62
CA GLU A 83 12.52 14.86 -4.38
C GLU A 83 11.83 14.37 -3.10
N THR A 84 10.52 14.09 -3.19
CA THR A 84 9.71 13.59 -2.08
C THR A 84 9.81 12.06 -1.99
N GLU A 85 9.97 11.35 -3.12
CA GLU A 85 10.10 9.89 -3.14
C GLU A 85 11.31 9.38 -2.34
N GLU A 86 12.41 10.13 -2.30
CA GLU A 86 13.64 9.77 -1.58
C GLU A 86 13.60 10.15 -0.09
N ALA A 87 12.51 10.74 0.40
CA ALA A 87 12.39 11.11 1.81
C ALA A 87 12.23 9.88 2.70
N LEU A 88 12.79 9.93 3.91
CA LEU A 88 12.55 8.90 4.93
C LEU A 88 11.25 9.20 5.68
N VAL A 89 10.40 8.19 5.81
CA VAL A 89 9.14 8.23 6.56
C VAL A 89 9.02 7.02 7.47
N SER A 90 8.22 7.12 8.53
CA SER A 90 7.79 5.96 9.31
C SER A 90 7.18 4.91 8.40
N ARG A 91 7.59 3.67 8.60
CA ARG A 91 6.99 2.50 7.95
C ARG A 91 5.51 2.41 8.30
N PHE A 92 4.68 2.12 7.31
CA PHE A 92 3.21 2.10 7.35
C PHE A 92 2.54 3.46 7.45
N ALA A 93 3.25 4.59 7.52
CA ALA A 93 2.61 5.88 7.74
C ALA A 93 1.62 6.27 6.62
N VAL A 94 1.84 5.86 5.37
CA VAL A 94 0.90 6.12 4.26
C VAL A 94 -0.26 5.12 4.29
N ILE A 95 0.05 3.86 4.60
CA ILE A 95 -0.95 2.78 4.71
C ILE A 95 -1.93 3.09 5.85
N ASP A 96 -1.46 3.57 7.00
CA ASP A 96 -2.27 3.93 8.15
C ASP A 96 -3.25 5.08 7.83
N VAL A 97 -2.79 6.09 7.07
CA VAL A 97 -3.67 7.19 6.60
C VAL A 97 -4.80 6.64 5.73
N LEU A 98 -4.47 5.69 4.85
CA LEU A 98 -5.44 5.08 3.97
C LEU A 98 -6.44 4.21 4.75
N ASP A 99 -5.95 3.36 5.66
CA ASP A 99 -6.78 2.44 6.44
C ASP A 99 -7.74 3.19 7.35
N GLU A 100 -7.30 4.22 8.07
CA GLU A 100 -8.18 5.05 8.90
C GLU A 100 -9.31 5.70 8.08
N TYR A 101 -9.00 6.15 6.86
CA TYR A 101 -10.00 6.72 5.98
C TYR A 101 -10.97 5.66 5.45
N ILE A 102 -10.48 4.49 5.05
CA ILE A 102 -11.34 3.38 4.59
C ILE A 102 -12.26 2.90 5.72
N GLU A 103 -11.74 2.72 6.93
CA GLU A 103 -12.52 2.29 8.09
C GLU A 103 -13.61 3.31 8.44
N SER A 104 -13.28 4.61 8.45
CA SER A 104 -14.26 5.67 8.72
C SER A 104 -15.30 5.87 7.61
N SER A 105 -14.97 5.51 6.37
CA SER A 105 -15.87 5.64 5.20
C SER A 105 -16.68 4.37 4.89
N SER A 106 -16.32 3.23 5.47
CA SER A 106 -16.92 1.90 5.24
C SER A 106 -18.44 1.82 5.51
N GLY A 107 -19.01 2.80 6.22
CA GLY A 107 -20.46 2.92 6.43
C GLY A 107 -21.25 3.63 5.33
N MET A 108 -20.61 4.23 4.30
CA MET A 108 -21.27 5.28 3.52
C MET A 108 -21.40 5.13 1.99
N GLN A 109 -20.76 4.18 1.29
CA GLN A 109 -20.84 4.20 -0.19
C GLN A 109 -21.02 2.82 -0.87
N PRO A 110 -22.15 2.62 -1.60
CA PRO A 110 -22.35 1.45 -2.47
C PRO A 110 -21.68 1.57 -3.85
N ALA A 111 -21.18 2.76 -4.21
CA ALA A 111 -20.34 2.98 -5.40
C ALA A 111 -18.89 3.10 -4.93
N GLY A 112 -17.96 2.43 -5.60
CA GLY A 112 -16.58 2.28 -5.12
C GLY A 112 -15.84 3.58 -4.77
N LEU A 113 -14.72 3.43 -4.07
CA LEU A 113 -13.99 4.51 -3.43
C LEU A 113 -12.80 4.93 -4.29
N ALA A 114 -12.81 6.16 -4.81
CA ALA A 114 -11.67 6.72 -5.55
C ALA A 114 -10.99 7.82 -4.72
N LEU A 115 -9.70 7.64 -4.47
CA LEU A 115 -8.87 8.47 -3.60
C LEU A 115 -7.62 8.96 -4.33
N THR A 116 -7.14 10.14 -3.95
CA THR A 116 -5.84 10.66 -4.38
C THR A 116 -5.01 11.00 -3.14
N LEU A 117 -3.83 10.40 -3.04
CA LEU A 117 -2.83 10.68 -2.02
C LEU A 117 -1.77 11.60 -2.60
N ARG A 118 -1.76 12.85 -2.15
CA ARG A 118 -0.74 13.82 -2.50
C ARG A 118 0.33 13.84 -1.42
N LEU A 119 1.58 13.67 -1.83
CA LEU A 119 2.72 13.57 -0.94
C LEU A 119 3.66 14.74 -1.23
N ARG A 120 3.84 15.61 -0.25
CA ARG A 120 4.66 16.83 -0.37
C ARG A 120 5.70 16.89 0.72
N ARG A 121 6.93 17.19 0.34
CA ARG A 121 7.98 17.45 1.33
C ARG A 121 7.86 18.85 1.91
N GLU A 122 7.72 18.93 3.22
CA GLU A 122 7.77 20.17 4.00
C GLU A 122 8.97 20.12 4.95
N GLY A 123 10.12 20.62 4.50
CA GLY A 123 11.37 20.57 5.27
C GLY A 123 11.85 19.13 5.53
N PRO A 124 12.00 18.70 6.81
CA PRO A 124 12.41 17.35 7.15
C PRO A 124 11.27 16.32 7.12
N THR A 125 10.02 16.77 7.00
CA THR A 125 8.82 15.92 7.06
C THR A 125 8.16 15.79 5.69
N VAL A 126 7.43 14.70 5.49
CA VAL A 126 6.53 14.55 4.35
C VAL A 126 5.11 14.75 4.84
N GLN A 127 4.37 15.66 4.22
CA GLN A 127 2.94 15.82 4.40
C GLN A 127 2.20 14.93 3.42
N CYS A 128 1.23 14.18 3.94
CA CYS A 128 0.32 13.33 3.21
C CYS A 128 -1.08 13.94 3.26
N GLU A 129 -1.63 14.26 2.09
CA GLU A 129 -2.97 14.80 1.92
C GLU A 129 -3.82 13.78 1.16
N LEU A 130 -4.90 13.29 1.77
CA LEU A 130 -5.84 12.36 1.16
C LEU A 130 -7.06 13.12 0.67
N TYR A 131 -7.40 12.95 -0.61
CA TYR A 131 -8.56 13.55 -1.25
C TYR A 131 -9.52 12.45 -1.70
N ALA A 132 -10.81 12.59 -1.40
CA ALA A 132 -11.84 11.81 -2.08
C ALA A 132 -12.15 12.43 -3.45
N GLN A 133 -12.53 11.59 -4.42
CA GLN A 133 -12.84 12.03 -5.76
C GLN A 133 -13.84 13.21 -5.78
N GLY A 134 -13.52 14.24 -6.56
CA GLY A 134 -14.36 15.42 -6.75
C GLY A 134 -14.31 16.45 -5.61
N LYS A 135 -13.51 16.23 -4.56
CA LYS A 135 -13.33 17.19 -3.47
C LYS A 135 -12.11 18.09 -3.70
N ALA A 136 -12.29 19.39 -3.45
CA ALA A 136 -11.22 20.39 -3.55
C ALA A 136 -10.38 20.50 -2.25
N THR A 137 -10.93 20.04 -1.13
CA THR A 137 -10.28 20.04 0.18
C THR A 137 -9.87 18.61 0.56
N PRO A 138 -8.73 18.43 1.24
CA PRO A 138 -8.32 17.12 1.72
C PRO A 138 -9.26 16.64 2.83
N GLU A 139 -9.56 15.35 2.81
CA GLU A 139 -10.29 14.65 3.88
C GLU A 139 -9.38 14.36 5.07
N THR A 140 -8.09 14.16 4.82
CA THR A 140 -7.09 13.90 5.86
C THR A 140 -5.78 14.56 5.48
N VAL A 141 -5.13 15.17 6.46
CA VAL A 141 -3.80 15.76 6.34
C VAL A 141 -2.95 15.24 7.50
N ARG A 142 -1.84 14.56 7.19
CA ARG A 142 -0.95 13.97 8.19
C ARG A 142 0.52 14.17 7.84
N ALA A 143 1.33 14.49 8.85
CA ALA A 143 2.78 14.46 8.72
C ALA A 143 3.29 13.02 8.92
N LEU A 144 4.08 12.54 7.97
CA LEU A 144 4.77 11.25 7.99
C LEU A 144 6.17 11.49 8.59
N ALA A 145 6.26 11.42 9.91
CA ALA A 145 7.54 11.54 10.64
C ALA A 145 8.40 10.28 10.45
#